data_AF-A0A8H3E9T5-F1
#
_entry.id   AF-A0A8H3E9T5-F1
#
_cell.length_a   1.000
_cell.length_b   1.000
_cell.length_c   1.000
_cell.angle_alpha   90.00
_cell.angle_beta   90.00
_cell.angle_gamma   90.00
#
_symmetry.space_group_name_H-M   'P 1'
#
loop_
_entity.id
_entity.type
_entity.pdbx_description
1 polymer ?
#
loop_
_entity_poly.entity_id
_entity_poly.type
_entity_poly.pdbx_seq_one_letter_code
_entity_poly.pdbx_strand_id
1 'polypeptide(L)'
;MSHPPFWLSKQFFYPIGNTAAISLTQDLSPEQSAADILLLGCGDPRNILFTLYLDLTIGTRKLDITCCDIEPAVLARNILLFSLLDQNENIDRVWDIFYHFKIDDRALKIITRQSQTLYDHADTIETWQGSVFGSFLRMEDARTLMEIRRRWKSYTDFPHLPVGRKNQIMKEQVQLSKSNADKGAMALSPSRSAGMLWPQAMKPVAD
;
A
#
# COMPACT_ATOMS: atom_id res chain seq x y z
N MET A 1 25.04 6.38 -23.32
CA MET A 1 25.03 7.80 -22.87
C MET A 1 24.93 7.81 -21.36
N SER A 2 25.88 8.41 -20.65
CA SER A 2 25.80 8.55 -19.20
C SER A 2 24.90 9.75 -18.86
N HIS A 3 23.77 9.48 -18.21
CA HIS A 3 22.94 10.53 -17.62
C HIS A 3 23.53 10.94 -16.26
N PRO A 4 23.49 12.23 -15.88
CA PRO A 4 23.88 12.66 -14.54
C PRO A 4 23.06 11.92 -13.48
N PRO A 5 23.67 11.46 -12.38
CA PRO A 5 22.91 10.86 -11.28
C PRO A 5 21.94 11.91 -10.71
N PHE A 6 20.64 11.63 -10.80
CA PHE A 6 19.60 12.48 -10.23
C PHE A 6 19.29 12.02 -8.81
N TRP A 7 19.70 12.80 -7.83
CA TRP A 7 19.38 12.54 -6.43
C TRP A 7 18.05 13.20 -6.08
N LEU A 8 17.06 12.37 -5.72
CA LEU A 8 15.80 12.88 -5.18
C LEU A 8 16.07 13.54 -3.82
N SER A 9 16.01 14.87 -3.77
CA SER A 9 16.15 15.64 -2.53
C SER A 9 14.95 15.46 -1.58
N LYS A 10 13.86 14.89 -2.09
CA LYS A 10 12.62 14.62 -1.36
C LYS A 10 12.17 13.19 -1.59
N GLN A 11 11.96 12.47 -0.49
CA GLN A 11 11.31 11.16 -0.52
C GLN A 11 9.81 11.35 -0.75
N PHE A 12 9.28 10.67 -1.75
CA PHE A 12 7.86 10.70 -2.08
C PHE A 12 7.21 9.42 -1.56
N PHE A 13 6.12 9.57 -0.81
CA PHE A 13 5.32 8.45 -0.32
C PHE A 13 3.89 8.62 -0.82
N TYR A 14 3.53 7.82 -1.83
CA TYR A 14 2.20 7.83 -2.47
C TYR A 14 1.48 6.48 -2.25
N PRO A 15 1.19 6.09 -1.00
CA PRO A 15 0.59 4.79 -0.70
C PRO A 15 -0.89 4.71 -1.08
N ILE A 16 -1.57 5.85 -1.24
CA ILE A 16 -2.98 5.93 -1.61
C ILE A 16 -3.05 6.50 -3.01
N GLY A 17 -3.68 5.75 -3.90
CA GLY A 17 -3.79 6.16 -5.29
C GLY A 17 -4.78 7.32 -5.45
N ASN A 18 -4.57 8.11 -6.49
CA ASN A 18 -5.33 9.33 -6.74
C ASN A 18 -6.12 9.32 -8.06
N THR A 19 -6.30 8.16 -8.69
CA THR A 19 -7.16 7.97 -9.88
C THR A 19 -8.23 6.92 -9.61
N ALA A 20 -9.20 6.73 -10.50
CA ALA A 20 -10.10 5.57 -10.39
C ALA A 20 -9.30 4.27 -10.52
N ALA A 21 -9.79 3.19 -9.91
CA ALA A 21 -9.25 1.85 -10.16
C ALA A 21 -9.57 1.45 -11.61
N ILE A 22 -8.63 0.76 -12.25
CA ILE A 22 -8.79 0.21 -13.61
C ILE A 22 -8.59 -1.29 -13.57
N SER A 23 -9.21 -2.00 -14.52
CA SER A 23 -8.93 -3.43 -14.70
C SER A 23 -7.64 -3.58 -15.49
N LEU A 24 -6.68 -4.30 -14.90
CA LEU A 24 -5.41 -4.65 -15.52
C LEU A 24 -5.58 -5.72 -16.62
N THR A 25 -6.76 -6.33 -16.70
CA THR A 25 -7.13 -7.36 -17.69
C THR A 25 -8.17 -6.86 -18.70
N GLN A 26 -8.53 -5.56 -18.69
CA GLN A 26 -9.61 -5.01 -19.53
C GLN A 26 -9.41 -5.25 -21.04
N ASP A 27 -8.15 -5.35 -21.47
CA ASP A 27 -7.76 -5.54 -22.87
C ASP A 27 -7.49 -7.01 -23.22
N LEU A 28 -7.69 -7.94 -22.27
CA LEU A 28 -7.52 -9.37 -22.48
C LEU A 28 -8.85 -10.01 -22.87
N SER A 29 -8.80 -11.01 -23.76
CA SER A 29 -10.03 -11.75 -24.10
C SER A 29 -10.45 -12.67 -22.95
N PRO A 30 -11.76 -12.92 -22.76
CA PRO A 30 -12.29 -13.85 -21.76
C PRO A 30 -11.70 -15.26 -21.81
N GLU A 31 -11.33 -15.74 -23.01
CA GLU A 31 -10.82 -17.09 -23.25
C GLU A 31 -9.36 -17.27 -22.80
N GLN A 32 -8.63 -16.18 -22.60
CA GLN A 32 -7.25 -16.25 -22.13
C GLN A 32 -7.23 -16.64 -20.65
N SER A 33 -6.71 -17.82 -20.33
CA SER A 33 -6.80 -18.42 -19.00
C SER A 33 -5.74 -17.94 -17.99
N ALA A 34 -4.72 -17.22 -18.46
CA ALA A 34 -3.64 -16.69 -17.62
C ALA A 34 -3.18 -15.29 -18.06
N ALA A 35 -2.67 -14.49 -17.13
CA ALA A 35 -2.01 -13.24 -17.42
C ALA A 35 -0.83 -12.97 -16.47
N ASP A 36 0.30 -12.59 -17.06
CA ASP A 36 1.49 -12.13 -16.35
C ASP A 36 1.57 -10.60 -16.49
N ILE A 37 1.58 -9.90 -15.36
CA ILE A 37 1.42 -8.43 -15.30
C ILE A 37 2.58 -7.82 -14.53
N LEU A 38 3.25 -6.83 -15.11
CA LEU A 38 4.28 -6.03 -14.45
C LEU A 38 3.76 -4.64 -14.13
N LEU A 39 3.75 -4.28 -12.85
CA LEU A 39 3.35 -2.96 -12.36
C LEU A 39 4.59 -2.16 -11.94
N LEU A 40 4.97 -1.16 -12.73
CA LEU A 40 6.07 -0.23 -12.43
C LEU A 40 5.55 0.98 -11.66
N GLY A 41 5.97 1.15 -10.42
CA GLY A 41 5.37 2.12 -9.50
C GLY A 41 3.99 1.65 -9.07
N CYS A 42 3.89 0.44 -8.53
CA CYS A 42 2.63 -0.22 -8.25
C CYS A 42 1.73 0.59 -7.30
N GLY A 43 2.31 1.42 -6.41
CA GLY A 43 1.54 2.32 -5.56
C GLY A 43 0.46 1.60 -4.77
N ASP A 44 -0.76 2.12 -4.82
CA ASP A 44 -1.93 1.54 -4.16
C ASP A 44 -2.47 0.30 -4.91
N PRO A 45 -2.81 -0.80 -4.19
CA PRO A 45 -3.18 -2.08 -4.79
C PRO A 45 -4.63 -2.12 -5.31
N ARG A 46 -5.38 -1.01 -5.30
CA ARG A 46 -6.77 -0.97 -5.82
C ARG A 46 -6.94 -1.53 -7.23
N ASN A 47 -5.95 -1.38 -8.12
CA ASN A 47 -6.08 -1.88 -9.49
C ASN A 47 -6.06 -3.41 -9.48
N ILE A 48 -5.22 -4.01 -8.63
CA ILE A 48 -5.17 -5.46 -8.42
C ILE A 48 -6.51 -5.94 -7.85
N LEU A 49 -6.99 -5.31 -6.77
CA LEU A 49 -8.25 -5.70 -6.12
C LEU A 49 -9.46 -5.56 -7.06
N PHE A 50 -9.52 -4.47 -7.83
CA PHE A 50 -10.59 -4.22 -8.80
C PHE A 50 -10.55 -5.22 -9.96
N THR A 51 -9.35 -5.53 -10.46
CA THR A 51 -9.14 -6.57 -11.49
C THR A 51 -9.62 -7.93 -10.99
N LEU A 52 -9.18 -8.33 -9.79
CA LEU A 52 -9.60 -9.60 -9.18
C LEU A 52 -11.12 -9.68 -9.03
N TYR A 53 -11.76 -8.60 -8.56
CA TYR A 53 -13.21 -8.54 -8.42
C TYR A 53 -13.95 -8.70 -9.76
N LEU A 54 -13.48 -8.04 -10.82
CA LEU A 54 -14.12 -8.13 -12.14
C LEU A 54 -13.93 -9.51 -12.77
N ASP A 55 -12.73 -10.08 -12.67
CA ASP A 55 -12.42 -11.39 -13.25
C ASP A 55 -13.25 -12.52 -12.58
N LEU A 56 -13.72 -12.37 -11.34
CA LEU A 56 -14.67 -13.32 -10.72
C LEU A 56 -15.93 -13.57 -11.58
N THR A 57 -16.35 -12.58 -12.39
CA THR A 57 -17.56 -12.68 -13.21
C THR A 57 -17.36 -13.39 -14.55
N ILE A 58 -16.12 -13.46 -15.03
CA ILE A 58 -15.75 -14.03 -16.33
C ILE A 58 -15.15 -15.45 -16.17
N GLY A 59 -14.75 -15.80 -14.95
CA GLY A 59 -14.12 -17.07 -14.59
C GLY A 59 -12.77 -16.85 -13.92
N THR A 60 -12.25 -17.84 -13.22
CA THR A 60 -10.96 -17.69 -12.51
C THR A 60 -9.78 -17.73 -13.49
N ARG A 61 -9.39 -16.57 -14.02
CA ARG A 61 -8.11 -16.37 -14.71
C ARG A 61 -6.96 -16.50 -13.72
N LYS A 62 -5.90 -17.21 -14.09
CA LYS A 62 -4.66 -17.25 -13.30
C LYS A 62 -3.91 -15.93 -13.49
N LEU A 63 -3.70 -15.19 -12.41
CA LEU A 63 -2.94 -13.93 -12.44
C LEU A 63 -1.59 -14.10 -11.74
N ASP A 64 -0.52 -13.71 -12.42
CA ASP A 64 0.80 -13.51 -11.83
C ASP A 64 1.15 -12.02 -11.96
N ILE A 65 1.28 -11.32 -10.84
CA ILE A 65 1.43 -9.86 -10.82
C ILE A 65 2.73 -9.51 -10.11
N THR A 66 3.72 -9.07 -10.88
CA THR A 66 4.97 -8.52 -10.37
C THR A 66 4.78 -7.05 -10.01
N CYS A 67 4.87 -6.71 -8.72
CA CYS A 67 4.75 -5.35 -8.23
C CYS A 67 6.13 -4.72 -7.97
N CYS A 68 6.44 -3.62 -8.64
CA CYS A 68 7.68 -2.87 -8.42
C CYS A 68 7.35 -1.47 -7.88
N ASP A 69 8.04 -1.05 -6.83
CA ASP A 69 7.98 0.32 -6.33
C ASP A 69 9.36 0.77 -5.84
N ILE A 70 9.64 2.06 -5.97
CA ILE A 70 10.88 2.66 -5.47
C ILE A 70 10.84 2.83 -3.94
N GLU A 71 9.63 2.90 -3.36
CA GLU A 71 9.44 3.09 -1.93
C GLU A 71 9.09 1.76 -1.22
N PRO A 72 10.01 1.19 -0.42
CA PRO A 72 9.75 -0.05 0.32
C PRO A 72 8.54 0.03 1.26
N ALA A 73 8.21 1.21 1.77
CA ALA A 73 7.04 1.39 2.63
C ALA A 73 5.71 1.17 1.87
N VAL A 74 5.66 1.38 0.55
CA VAL A 74 4.49 1.06 -0.27
C VAL A 74 4.31 -0.45 -0.35
N LEU A 75 5.38 -1.18 -0.71
CA LEU A 75 5.36 -2.64 -0.79
C LEU A 75 5.02 -3.29 0.57
N ALA A 76 5.65 -2.82 1.65
CA ALA A 76 5.40 -3.31 3.00
C ALA A 76 3.93 -3.14 3.42
N ARG A 77 3.31 -2.01 3.06
CA ARG A 77 1.89 -1.74 3.33
C ARG A 77 0.99 -2.64 2.48
N ASN A 78 1.29 -2.86 1.21
CA ASN A 78 0.48 -3.71 0.33
C ASN A 78 0.52 -5.17 0.75
N ILE A 79 1.70 -5.68 1.12
CA ILE A 79 1.84 -7.04 1.66
C ILE A 79 1.09 -7.18 2.98
N LEU A 80 1.15 -6.18 3.86
CA LEU A 80 0.36 -6.18 5.10
C LEU A 80 -1.13 -6.35 4.78
N LEU A 81 -1.67 -5.58 3.83
CA LEU A 81 -3.05 -5.74 3.37
C LEU A 81 -3.35 -7.15 2.86
N PHE A 82 -2.56 -7.65 1.91
CA PHE A 82 -2.79 -8.97 1.33
C PHE A 82 -2.71 -10.08 2.36
N SER A 83 -1.77 -9.98 3.32
CA SER A 83 -1.64 -10.95 4.41
C SER A 83 -2.85 -10.95 5.35
N LEU A 84 -3.48 -9.79 5.59
CA LEU A 84 -4.70 -9.70 6.41
C LEU A 84 -5.91 -10.28 5.68
N LEU A 85 -6.01 -10.05 4.36
CA LEU A 85 -7.07 -10.61 3.53
C LEU A 85 -6.94 -12.14 3.42
N ASP A 86 -5.73 -12.66 3.23
CA ASP A 86 -5.44 -14.10 3.20
C ASP A 86 -5.80 -14.79 4.52
N GLN A 87 -5.56 -14.11 5.64
CA GLN A 87 -5.96 -14.58 6.98
C GLN A 87 -7.44 -14.33 7.32
N ASN A 88 -8.24 -13.88 6.34
CA ASN A 88 -9.67 -13.62 6.49
C ASN A 88 -9.99 -12.67 7.67
N GLU A 89 -9.16 -11.65 7.89
CA GLU A 89 -9.45 -10.59 8.86
C GLU A 89 -10.71 -9.82 8.44
N ASN A 90 -11.47 -9.31 9.42
CA ASN A 90 -12.71 -8.60 9.11
C ASN A 90 -12.47 -7.38 8.21
N ILE A 91 -13.26 -7.27 7.14
CA ILE A 91 -13.03 -6.29 6.07
C ILE A 91 -13.11 -4.84 6.55
N ASP A 92 -13.95 -4.54 7.54
CA ASP A 92 -14.05 -3.19 8.11
C ASP A 92 -12.74 -2.80 8.83
N ARG A 93 -12.11 -3.75 9.53
CA ARG A 93 -10.80 -3.53 10.16
C ARG A 93 -9.69 -3.38 9.12
N VAL A 94 -9.75 -4.17 8.04
CA VAL A 94 -8.79 -4.05 6.93
C VAL A 94 -8.91 -2.66 6.29
N TRP A 95 -10.13 -2.19 6.09
CA TRP A 95 -10.41 -0.83 5.63
C TRP A 95 -9.86 0.23 6.59
N ASP A 96 -10.10 0.10 7.89
CA ASP A 96 -9.60 1.03 8.91
C ASP A 96 -8.06 1.11 8.94
N ILE A 97 -7.38 -0.01 8.71
CA ILE A 97 -5.92 -0.08 8.64
C ILE A 97 -5.40 0.59 7.37
N PHE A 98 -6.06 0.37 6.24
CA PHE A 98 -5.49 0.69 4.94
C PHE A 98 -5.94 2.05 4.41
N TYR A 99 -7.21 2.40 4.54
CA TYR A 99 -7.82 3.57 3.89
C TYR A 99 -8.32 4.64 4.86
N HIS A 100 -8.52 4.32 6.14
CA HIS A 100 -8.90 5.34 7.11
C HIS A 100 -7.71 6.25 7.46
N PHE A 101 -7.96 7.57 7.56
CA PHE A 101 -6.90 8.58 7.78
C PHE A 101 -6.26 8.55 9.17
N LYS A 102 -6.89 7.87 10.12
CA LYS A 102 -6.43 7.73 11.50
C LYS A 102 -6.38 6.26 11.88
N ILE A 103 -5.34 5.86 12.58
CA ILE A 103 -5.19 4.52 13.12
C ILE A 103 -5.64 4.58 14.58
N ASP A 104 -6.71 3.86 14.91
CA ASP A 104 -7.17 3.72 16.29
C ASP A 104 -6.38 2.62 17.03
N ASP A 105 -6.64 2.44 18.32
CA ASP A 105 -5.94 1.43 19.13
C ASP A 105 -6.18 -0.01 18.66
N ARG A 106 -7.33 -0.27 18.02
CA ARG A 106 -7.67 -1.60 17.53
C ARG A 106 -6.89 -1.92 16.26
N ALA A 107 -6.91 -1.00 15.29
CA ALA A 107 -6.13 -1.08 14.07
C ALA A 107 -4.62 -1.15 14.39
N LEU A 108 -4.14 -0.34 15.34
CA LEU A 108 -2.74 -0.36 15.76
C LEU A 108 -2.33 -1.74 16.30
N LYS A 109 -3.15 -2.37 17.14
CA LYS A 109 -2.86 -3.72 17.65
C LYS A 109 -2.77 -4.76 16.53
N ILE A 110 -3.65 -4.69 15.53
CA ILE A 110 -3.63 -5.60 14.38
C ILE A 110 -2.38 -5.35 13.53
N ILE A 111 -2.08 -4.09 13.22
CA ILE A 111 -0.88 -3.69 12.47
C ILE A 111 0.37 -4.21 13.17
N THR A 112 0.52 -3.97 14.47
CA THR A 112 1.68 -4.43 15.25
C THR A 112 1.79 -5.95 15.24
N ARG A 113 0.70 -6.67 15.53
CA ARG A 113 0.70 -8.15 15.53
C ARG A 113 1.08 -8.70 14.17
N GLN A 114 0.42 -8.22 13.11
CA GLN A 114 0.64 -8.77 11.77
C GLN A 114 2.02 -8.40 11.22
N SER A 115 2.49 -7.18 11.50
CA SER A 115 3.83 -6.75 11.12
C SER A 115 4.90 -7.55 11.86
N GLN A 116 4.68 -7.93 13.12
CA GLN A 116 5.59 -8.83 13.85
C GLN A 116 5.65 -10.19 13.16
N THR A 117 4.50 -10.79 12.82
CA THR A 117 4.46 -12.06 12.09
C THR A 117 5.19 -11.98 10.75
N LEU A 118 4.93 -10.94 9.96
CA LEU A 118 5.59 -10.74 8.66
C LEU A 118 7.09 -10.50 8.83
N TYR A 119 7.48 -9.71 9.84
CA TYR A 119 8.86 -9.54 10.23
C TYR A 119 9.47 -10.92 10.48
N ASP A 120 8.98 -11.71 11.43
CA ASP A 120 9.63 -12.98 11.83
C ASP A 120 9.90 -13.97 10.68
N HIS A 121 9.09 -13.96 9.62
CA HIS A 121 9.28 -14.81 8.44
C HIS A 121 10.20 -14.21 7.36
N ALA A 122 10.55 -12.94 7.44
CA ALA A 122 11.22 -12.20 6.37
C ALA A 122 12.75 -12.15 6.50
N ASP A 123 13.36 -13.02 7.30
CA ASP A 123 14.79 -12.95 7.61
C ASP A 123 15.68 -13.17 6.37
N THR A 124 15.31 -14.15 5.56
CA THR A 124 15.93 -14.49 4.28
C THR A 124 14.87 -14.82 3.24
N ILE A 125 15.25 -14.89 1.97
CA ILE A 125 14.33 -15.32 0.90
C ILE A 125 13.79 -16.72 1.19
N GLU A 126 14.64 -17.63 1.66
CA GLU A 126 14.30 -19.03 1.90
C GLU A 126 13.28 -19.17 3.05
N THR A 127 13.49 -18.43 4.15
CA THR A 127 12.55 -18.40 5.27
C THR A 127 11.21 -17.77 4.88
N TRP A 128 11.24 -16.75 4.03
CA TRP A 128 10.03 -16.14 3.49
C TRP A 128 9.27 -17.09 2.57
N GLN A 129 9.95 -17.75 1.64
CA GLN A 129 9.37 -18.74 0.72
C GLN A 129 8.77 -19.95 1.45
N GLY A 130 9.39 -20.37 2.56
CA GLY A 130 8.87 -21.44 3.42
C GLY A 130 7.72 -21.02 4.33
N SER A 131 7.36 -19.73 4.37
CA SER A 131 6.25 -19.23 5.18
C SER A 131 4.88 -19.46 4.52
N VAL A 132 3.81 -19.26 5.30
CA VAL A 132 2.43 -19.28 4.79
C VAL A 132 2.21 -18.25 3.69
N PHE A 133 2.91 -17.11 3.75
CA PHE A 133 2.76 -16.01 2.79
C PHE A 133 3.55 -16.23 1.50
N GLY A 134 4.69 -16.94 1.58
CA GLY A 134 5.59 -17.16 0.43
C GLY A 134 4.95 -17.92 -0.73
N SER A 135 3.86 -18.64 -0.47
CA SER A 135 3.10 -19.38 -1.48
C SER A 135 2.46 -18.47 -2.54
N PHE A 136 2.00 -17.28 -2.14
CA PHE A 136 1.28 -16.33 -3.01
C PHE A 136 1.92 -14.93 -3.08
N LEU A 137 2.69 -14.53 -2.07
CA LEU A 137 3.47 -13.30 -2.05
C LEU A 137 4.95 -13.65 -2.24
N ARG A 138 5.40 -13.72 -3.49
CA ARG A 138 6.78 -14.06 -3.81
C ARG A 138 7.69 -12.84 -3.67
N MET A 139 8.94 -13.10 -3.27
CA MET A 139 10.00 -12.10 -3.18
C MET A 139 11.10 -12.48 -4.15
N GLU A 140 11.34 -11.61 -5.13
CA GLU A 140 12.31 -11.85 -6.20
C GLU A 140 13.74 -11.39 -5.83
N ASP A 141 13.87 -10.51 -4.82
CA ASP A 141 15.13 -9.87 -4.46
C ASP A 141 15.32 -9.74 -2.94
N ALA A 142 16.50 -10.12 -2.46
CA ALA A 142 16.83 -10.16 -1.05
C ALA A 142 16.93 -8.75 -0.45
N ARG A 143 17.40 -7.78 -1.24
CA ARG A 143 17.49 -6.38 -0.79
C ARG A 143 16.11 -5.78 -0.58
N THR A 144 15.17 -6.06 -1.47
CA THR A 144 13.77 -5.66 -1.37
C THR A 144 13.13 -6.25 -0.10
N LEU A 145 13.32 -7.55 0.15
CA LEU A 145 12.84 -8.20 1.37
C LEU A 145 13.42 -7.56 2.63
N MET A 146 14.73 -7.30 2.67
CA MET A 146 15.39 -6.64 3.79
C MET A 146 14.82 -5.25 4.07
N GLU A 147 14.60 -4.43 3.04
CA GLU A 147 14.04 -3.09 3.19
C GLU A 147 12.58 -3.11 3.67
N ILE A 148 11.78 -4.05 3.16
CA ILE A 148 10.39 -4.26 3.59
C ILE A 148 10.35 -4.73 5.05
N ARG A 149 11.19 -5.70 5.43
CA ARG A 149 11.36 -6.21 6.80
C ARG A 149 11.65 -5.07 7.78
N ARG A 150 12.52 -4.13 7.41
CA ARG A 150 12.82 -2.94 8.22
C ARG A 150 11.58 -2.07 8.47
N ARG A 151 10.66 -1.98 7.51
CA ARG A 151 9.39 -1.25 7.68
C ARG A 151 8.45 -1.96 8.66
N TRP A 152 8.28 -3.27 8.53
CA TRP A 152 7.48 -4.04 9.50
C TRP A 152 8.04 -4.01 10.91
N LYS A 153 9.38 -3.99 11.06
CA LYS A 153 10.00 -3.76 12.37
C LYS A 153 9.61 -2.42 12.95
N SER A 154 9.61 -1.37 12.13
CA SER A 154 9.21 -0.03 12.55
C SER A 154 7.74 0.02 13.00
N TYR A 155 6.84 -0.70 12.32
CA TYR A 155 5.42 -0.80 12.70
C TYR A 155 5.23 -1.55 14.02
N THR A 156 6.02 -2.60 14.21
CA THR A 156 6.04 -3.40 15.45
C THR A 156 6.55 -2.57 16.64
N ASP A 157 7.61 -1.79 16.44
CA ASP A 157 8.24 -1.02 17.50
C ASP A 157 7.49 0.26 17.85
N PHE A 158 6.60 0.73 16.97
CA PHE A 158 5.89 2.00 17.12
C PHE A 158 5.16 2.14 18.48
N PRO A 159 4.40 1.13 18.98
CA PRO A 159 3.79 1.20 20.31
C PRO A 159 4.79 1.27 21.47
N HIS A 160 6.05 0.90 21.26
CA HIS A 160 7.10 0.91 22.28
C HIS A 160 7.98 2.16 22.23
N LEU A 161 7.75 3.07 21.28
CA LEU A 161 8.49 4.33 21.22
C LEU A 161 8.31 5.15 22.51
N PRO A 162 9.37 5.86 22.96
CA PRO A 162 9.27 6.77 24.08
C PRO A 162 8.13 7.77 23.90
N VAL A 163 7.40 8.07 24.97
CA VAL A 163 6.23 8.98 24.94
C VAL A 163 6.59 10.33 24.30
N GLY A 164 7.77 10.89 24.62
CA GLY A 164 8.25 12.12 24.01
C GLY A 164 8.38 12.05 22.48
N ARG A 165 8.85 10.91 21.96
CA ARG A 165 8.98 10.69 20.50
C ARG A 165 7.62 10.55 19.83
N LYS A 166 6.68 9.81 20.44
CA LYS A 166 5.30 9.71 19.93
C LYS A 166 4.62 11.07 19.87
N ASN A 167 4.75 11.86 20.93
CA ASN A 167 4.20 13.21 21.00
C ASN A 167 4.78 14.12 19.91
N GLN A 168 6.09 14.02 19.65
CA GLN A 168 6.73 14.75 18.55
C GLN A 168 6.14 14.35 17.18
N ILE A 169 6.04 13.05 16.89
CA ILE A 169 5.49 12.55 15.62
C ILE A 169 4.05 13.05 15.42
N MET A 170 3.21 12.95 16.47
CA MET A 170 1.81 13.41 16.39
C MET A 170 1.74 14.93 16.17
N LYS A 171 2.60 15.70 16.84
CA LYS A 171 2.69 17.16 16.64
C LYS A 171 3.10 17.51 15.21
N GLU A 172 4.12 16.85 14.66
CA GLU A 172 4.59 17.05 13.29
C GLU A 172 3.51 16.66 12.27
N GLN A 173 2.78 15.56 12.49
CA GLN A 173 1.65 15.15 11.65
C GLN A 173 0.56 16.23 11.63
N VAL A 174 0.15 16.75 12.80
CA VAL A 174 -0.87 17.80 12.90
C VAL A 174 -0.41 19.08 12.21
N GLN A 175 0.84 19.49 12.41
CA GLN A 175 1.41 20.67 11.74
C GLN A 175 1.45 20.50 10.22
N LEU A 176 1.88 19.34 9.73
CA LEU A 176 1.88 19.04 8.30
C LEU A 176 0.47 19.07 7.72
N SER A 177 -0.51 18.45 8.40
CA SER A 177 -1.91 18.46 7.98
C SER A 177 -2.48 19.88 7.86
N LYS A 178 -2.21 20.75 8.85
CA LYS A 178 -2.62 22.16 8.80
C LYS A 178 -1.96 22.90 7.64
N SER A 179 -0.65 22.72 7.45
CA SER A 179 0.07 23.36 6.35
C SER A 179 -0.42 22.95 4.96
N ASN A 180 -1.00 21.75 4.83
CA ASN A 180 -1.61 21.28 3.59
C ASN A 180 -3.02 21.85 3.39
N ALA A 181 -3.78 22.09 4.45
CA ALA A 181 -5.10 22.73 4.41
C ALA A 181 -5.01 24.23 4.15
N ASP A 182 -4.08 24.93 4.80
CA ASP A 182 -3.92 26.40 4.71
C ASP A 182 -3.47 26.89 3.33
N LYS A 183 -2.96 25.99 2.48
CA LYS A 183 -2.47 26.35 1.14
C LYS A 183 -3.58 26.75 0.15
N GLY A 184 -4.86 26.72 0.54
CA GLY A 184 -5.99 27.07 -0.34
C GLY A 184 -5.99 26.27 -1.65
N ALA A 185 -5.24 25.18 -1.69
CA ALA A 185 -4.93 24.45 -2.90
C ALA A 185 -6.08 23.50 -3.19
N MET A 186 -6.66 23.63 -4.38
CA MET A 186 -7.58 22.61 -4.90
C MET A 186 -6.90 21.23 -4.79
N ALA A 187 -7.62 20.23 -4.31
CA ALA A 187 -7.14 18.86 -4.22
C ALA A 187 -7.12 18.20 -5.62
N LEU A 188 -6.43 18.81 -6.59
CA LEU A 188 -6.44 18.46 -8.01
C LEU A 188 -6.00 17.02 -8.26
N SER A 189 -4.99 16.54 -7.53
CA SER A 189 -4.46 15.20 -7.74
C SER A 189 -5.43 14.13 -7.21
N PRO A 190 -5.89 14.16 -5.94
CA PRO A 190 -6.88 13.22 -5.43
C PRO A 190 -8.23 13.28 -6.13
N SER A 191 -8.70 14.47 -6.55
CA SER A 191 -10.03 14.61 -7.15
C SER A 191 -10.21 13.80 -8.43
N ARG A 192 -9.13 13.46 -9.14
CA ARG A 192 -9.16 12.58 -10.32
C ARG A 192 -9.73 11.20 -10.02
N SER A 193 -9.72 10.73 -8.77
CA SER A 193 -10.37 9.47 -8.40
C SER A 193 -11.90 9.53 -8.42
N ALA A 194 -12.50 10.73 -8.39
CA ALA A 194 -13.94 10.92 -8.46
C ALA A 194 -14.50 10.89 -9.90
N GLY A 195 -13.65 10.65 -10.91
CA GLY A 195 -14.07 10.54 -12.31
C GLY A 195 -14.82 11.79 -12.78
N MET A 196 -16.05 11.63 -13.28
CA MET A 196 -16.88 12.76 -13.75
C MET A 196 -17.26 13.74 -12.64
N LEU A 197 -17.16 13.34 -11.36
CA LEU A 197 -17.43 14.18 -10.20
C LEU A 197 -16.17 14.88 -9.66
N TRP A 198 -15.03 14.81 -10.37
CA TRP A 198 -13.80 15.48 -9.97
C TRP A 198 -13.97 16.99 -9.69
N PRO A 199 -14.81 17.77 -10.40
CA PRO A 199 -14.96 19.20 -10.11
C PRO A 199 -15.56 19.46 -8.73
N GLN A 200 -16.49 18.59 -8.29
CA GLN A 200 -17.07 18.64 -6.96
C GLN A 200 -16.06 18.19 -5.89
N ALA A 201 -15.26 17.17 -6.20
CA ALA A 201 -14.24 16.63 -5.29
C ALA A 201 -13.00 17.54 -5.11
N MET A 202 -12.84 18.59 -5.91
CA MET A 202 -11.73 19.55 -5.77
C MET A 202 -11.84 20.43 -4.53
N LYS A 203 -13.07 20.66 -4.04
CA LYS A 203 -13.33 21.48 -2.86
C LYS A 203 -13.21 20.60 -1.62
N PRO A 204 -12.36 20.95 -0.65
CA PRO A 204 -12.34 20.27 0.64
C PRO A 204 -13.75 20.29 1.24
N VAL A 205 -14.21 19.15 1.76
CA VAL A 205 -15.39 19.10 2.61
C VAL A 205 -14.95 19.60 3.99
N ALA A 206 -14.86 20.90 4.13
CA ALA A 206 -14.63 21.57 5.40
C ALA A 206 -15.78 22.53 5.60
N ASP A 207 -16.64 22.22 6.57
CA ASP A 207 -17.43 23.23 7.27
C ASP A 207 -16.52 23.99 8.25
#